data_AF-A0A7Y2I3Q6-F1
#
_entry.id   AF-A0A7Y2I3Q6-F1
#
_cell.length_a   1.000
_cell.length_b   1.000
_cell.length_c   1.000
_cell.angle_alpha   90.00
_cell.angle_beta   90.00
_cell.angle_gamma   90.00
#
_symmetry.space_group_name_H-M   'P 1'
#
loop_
_entity.id
_entity.type
_entity.pdbx_description
1 polymer ?
#
loop_
_entity_poly.entity_id
_entity_poly.type
_entity_poly.pdbx_seq_one_letter_code
_entity_poly.pdbx_strand_id
1 'polypeptide(L)'
;MKKNADMELCDGCGTSALLTEKNGNEFCPSCCQVAEVLSNQPDLAIKLAKLTGSEFERSDTDEQNPRELPDVLDAVRYRTRDREQNTWYVSVSEMEGDPVEIFASTAFDRDQHLQSRISNLTTITRLISLILRHVFLGEVLTLDKTLKQLHRSSRQKNDLPDMLSTVLSNYRKNEMGENG
;
A
#
# COMPACT_ATOMS: atom_id res chain seq x y z
N MET A 1 -26.46 29.51 -10.52
CA MET A 1 -25.97 29.01 -9.23
C MET A 1 -24.63 28.32 -9.48
N LYS A 2 -23.51 28.88 -8.98
CA LYS A 2 -22.18 28.29 -9.13
C LYS A 2 -22.10 27.08 -8.19
N LYS A 3 -22.00 25.86 -8.72
CA LYS A 3 -21.65 24.68 -7.91
C LYS A 3 -20.18 24.82 -7.54
N ASN A 4 -19.90 24.82 -6.23
CA ASN A 4 -18.54 24.72 -5.71
C ASN A 4 -17.91 23.48 -6.31
N ALA A 5 -16.77 23.64 -6.98
CA ALA A 5 -15.98 22.51 -7.41
C ALA A 5 -15.33 21.94 -6.14
N ASP A 6 -15.62 20.69 -5.81
CA ASP A 6 -14.98 20.00 -4.69
C ASP A 6 -13.48 19.97 -4.96
N MET A 7 -12.72 20.67 -4.11
CA MET A 7 -11.26 20.74 -4.21
C MET A 7 -10.66 19.61 -3.38
N GLU A 8 -9.85 18.78 -4.02
CA GLU A 8 -9.20 17.59 -3.44
C GLU A 8 -7.69 17.81 -3.33
N LEU A 9 -6.99 16.98 -2.55
CA LEU A 9 -5.54 17.12 -2.34
C LEU A 9 -4.77 16.48 -3.50
N CYS A 10 -3.89 17.25 -4.14
CA CYS A 10 -3.02 16.76 -5.20
C CYS A 10 -2.02 15.71 -4.69
N ASP A 11 -1.93 14.55 -5.35
CA ASP A 11 -0.98 13.49 -5.00
C ASP A 11 0.49 13.92 -5.17
N GLY A 12 0.75 14.90 -6.03
CA GLY A 12 2.11 15.39 -6.31
C GLY A 12 2.64 16.45 -5.34
N CYS A 13 1.79 17.34 -4.82
CA CYS A 13 2.23 18.46 -3.97
C CYS A 13 1.40 18.68 -2.71
N GLY A 14 0.35 17.89 -2.48
CA GLY A 14 -0.54 17.98 -1.32
C GLY A 14 -1.40 19.24 -1.26
N THR A 15 -1.42 20.07 -2.31
CA THR A 15 -2.24 21.30 -2.33
C THR A 15 -3.68 20.96 -2.73
N SER A 16 -4.65 21.56 -2.04
CA SER A 16 -6.06 21.46 -2.40
C SER A 16 -6.34 22.21 -3.70
N ALA A 17 -6.79 21.50 -4.73
CA ALA A 17 -7.02 22.04 -6.06
C ALA A 17 -8.09 21.23 -6.81
N LEU A 18 -8.45 21.70 -8.00
CA LEU A 18 -9.13 20.86 -8.99
C LEU A 18 -8.10 19.91 -9.60
N LEU A 19 -8.34 18.61 -9.47
CA LEU A 19 -7.40 17.59 -9.87
C LEU A 19 -7.74 17.02 -11.24
N THR A 20 -6.75 16.41 -11.86
CA THR A 20 -6.87 15.67 -13.10
C THR A 20 -6.24 14.30 -12.89
N GLU A 21 -7.02 13.26 -13.13
CA GLU A 21 -6.54 11.88 -13.05
C GLU A 21 -5.56 11.59 -14.18
N LYS A 22 -4.46 10.93 -13.82
CA LYS A 22 -3.45 10.45 -14.75
C LYS A 22 -2.72 9.24 -14.16
N ASN A 23 -2.79 8.12 -14.87
CA ASN A 23 -2.12 6.86 -14.50
C ASN A 23 -2.47 6.39 -13.07
N GLY A 24 -3.72 6.58 -12.65
CA GLY A 24 -4.23 6.21 -11.33
C GLY A 24 -3.88 7.17 -10.19
N ASN A 25 -3.32 8.35 -10.50
CA ASN A 25 -3.02 9.41 -9.53
C ASN A 25 -3.75 10.70 -9.91
N GLU A 26 -4.01 11.59 -8.96
CA GLU A 26 -4.76 12.83 -9.15
C GLU A 26 -3.88 14.05 -8.92
N PHE A 27 -3.65 14.84 -9.98
CA PHE A 27 -2.72 15.96 -9.95
C PHE A 27 -3.41 17.32 -10.13
N CYS A 28 -2.92 18.33 -9.41
CA CYS A 28 -3.22 19.71 -9.74
C CYS A 28 -2.60 20.10 -11.10
N PRO A 29 -3.04 21.20 -11.75
CA PRO A 29 -2.54 21.57 -13.07
C PRO A 29 -1.02 21.69 -13.17
N SER A 30 -0.37 22.21 -12.13
CA SER A 30 1.10 22.36 -12.10
C SER A 30 1.82 21.02 -12.01
N CYS A 31 1.39 20.13 -11.10
CA CYS A 31 1.98 18.79 -10.98
C CYS A 31 1.71 17.93 -12.23
N CYS A 32 0.55 18.10 -12.87
CA CYS A 32 0.22 17.38 -14.08
C CYS A 32 1.17 17.74 -15.24
N GLN A 33 1.52 19.02 -15.39
CA GLN A 33 2.53 19.47 -16.36
C GLN A 33 3.92 18.89 -16.08
N VAL A 34 4.32 18.84 -14.80
CA VAL A 34 5.60 18.23 -14.41
C VAL A 34 5.58 16.73 -14.73
N ALA A 35 4.50 16.03 -14.40
CA ALA A 35 4.32 14.61 -14.71
C ALA A 35 4.39 14.36 -16.23
N GLU A 36 3.83 15.24 -17.06
CA GLU A 36 3.94 15.16 -18.52
C GLU A 36 5.37 15.27 -19.03
N VAL A 37 6.13 16.22 -18.50
CA VAL A 37 7.54 16.39 -18.86
C VAL A 37 8.34 15.15 -18.44
N LEU A 38 8.07 14.61 -17.25
CA LEU A 38 8.73 13.39 -16.78
C LEU A 38 8.41 12.16 -17.64
N SER A 39 7.14 11.98 -18.05
CA SER A 39 6.73 10.84 -18.87
C SER A 39 7.19 10.94 -20.33
N ASN A 40 7.14 12.13 -20.92
CA ASN A 40 7.36 12.29 -22.37
C ASN A 40 8.77 12.79 -22.71
N GLN A 41 9.46 13.45 -21.78
CA GLN A 41 10.75 14.10 -22.01
C GLN A 41 11.69 13.91 -20.81
N PRO A 42 12.03 12.65 -20.45
CA PRO A 42 12.86 12.37 -19.27
C PRO A 42 14.24 13.06 -19.34
N ASP A 43 14.82 13.21 -20.53
CA ASP A 43 16.09 13.92 -20.73
C ASP A 43 16.01 15.41 -20.36
N LEU A 44 14.86 16.05 -20.59
CA LEU A 44 14.63 17.44 -20.20
C LEU A 44 14.60 17.56 -18.68
N ALA A 45 13.93 16.63 -17.99
CA ALA A 45 13.90 16.61 -16.53
C ALA A 45 15.30 16.44 -15.93
N ILE A 46 16.09 15.49 -16.44
CA ILE A 46 17.48 15.28 -16.01
C ILE A 46 18.33 16.55 -16.23
N LYS A 47 18.16 17.22 -17.37
CA LYS A 47 18.88 18.45 -17.67
C LYS A 47 18.48 19.60 -16.74
N LEU A 48 17.19 19.75 -16.45
CA LEU A 48 16.70 20.78 -15.53
C LEU A 48 17.26 20.59 -14.12
N ALA A 49 17.24 19.35 -13.61
CA ALA A 49 17.83 19.01 -12.31
C ALA A 49 19.31 19.42 -12.20
N LYS A 50 20.13 19.04 -13.19
CA LYS A 50 21.55 19.44 -13.24
C LYS A 50 21.73 20.96 -13.20
N LEU A 51 20.87 21.69 -13.90
CA LEU A 51 20.93 23.16 -13.96
C LEU A 51 20.44 23.84 -12.68
N THR A 52 19.53 23.23 -11.94
CA THR A 52 19.02 23.76 -10.66
C THR A 52 19.88 23.36 -9.46
N GLY A 53 20.97 22.61 -9.68
CA GLY A 53 21.76 22.03 -8.58
C GLY A 53 21.00 20.98 -7.79
N SER A 54 19.90 20.46 -8.34
CA SER A 54 19.17 19.32 -7.80
C SER A 54 19.70 18.09 -8.49
N GLU A 55 20.55 17.33 -7.81
CA GLU A 55 20.86 15.99 -8.31
C GLU A 55 19.57 15.18 -8.16
N PHE A 56 18.95 14.77 -9.27
CA PHE A 56 18.24 13.50 -9.21
C PHE A 56 19.33 12.52 -8.83
N GLU A 57 19.31 12.01 -7.61
CA GLU A 57 19.89 10.72 -7.35
C GLU A 57 19.15 9.78 -8.31
N ARG A 58 19.71 9.62 -9.53
CA ARG A 58 19.65 8.32 -10.16
C ARG A 58 20.28 7.47 -9.08
N SER A 59 19.45 6.71 -8.38
CA SER A 59 19.89 5.42 -7.88
C SER A 59 20.41 4.73 -9.12
N ASP A 60 21.68 4.93 -9.42
CA ASP A 60 22.45 3.97 -10.19
C ASP A 60 22.06 2.64 -9.57
N THR A 61 21.55 1.78 -10.43
CA THR A 61 21.15 0.43 -10.14
C THR A 61 22.27 -0.26 -9.34
N ASP A 62 22.25 -0.15 -8.03
CA ASP A 62 22.17 -1.36 -7.25
C ASP A 62 20.80 -1.92 -7.57
N GLU A 63 20.77 -3.18 -7.93
CA GLU A 63 19.57 -3.99 -7.92
C GLU A 63 18.64 -3.47 -6.82
N GLN A 64 17.36 -3.24 -7.11
CA GLN A 64 16.34 -3.29 -6.08
C GLN A 64 16.40 -4.71 -5.51
N ASN A 65 17.41 -5.00 -4.69
CA ASN A 65 17.30 -5.99 -3.65
C ASN A 65 16.35 -5.30 -2.68
N PRO A 66 15.04 -5.63 -2.71
CA PRO A 66 14.15 -5.17 -1.66
C PRO A 66 14.88 -5.43 -0.35
N ARG A 67 15.03 -4.40 0.48
CA ARG A 67 15.68 -4.56 1.79
C ARG A 67 14.95 -5.69 2.49
N GLU A 68 15.64 -6.81 2.67
CA GLU A 68 15.02 -7.98 3.25
C GLU A 68 14.72 -7.68 4.71
N LEU A 69 13.49 -7.96 5.11
CA LEU A 69 13.10 -7.88 6.51
C LEU A 69 13.87 -8.96 7.27
N PRO A 70 14.50 -8.61 8.40
CA PRO A 70 15.11 -9.61 9.26
C PRO A 70 14.03 -10.56 9.81
N ASP A 71 14.43 -11.79 10.13
CA ASP A 71 13.53 -12.83 10.65
C ASP A 71 12.82 -12.41 11.95
N VAL A 72 13.42 -11.50 12.71
CA VAL A 72 12.90 -10.97 13.97
C VAL A 72 12.97 -9.44 13.93
N LEU A 73 11.83 -8.82 14.22
CA LEU A 73 11.69 -7.38 14.40
C LEU A 73 11.16 -7.10 15.81
N ASP A 74 11.68 -6.04 16.40
CA ASP A 74 11.06 -5.48 17.59
C ASP A 74 9.72 -4.86 17.22
N ALA A 75 8.74 -5.04 18.11
CA ALA A 75 7.40 -4.52 17.91
C ALA A 75 6.90 -3.79 19.15
N VAL A 76 6.32 -2.61 18.92
CA VAL A 76 5.62 -1.84 19.96
C VAL A 76 4.16 -2.29 20.00
N ARG A 77 3.70 -2.71 21.18
CA ARG A 77 2.33 -3.19 21.39
C ARG A 77 1.45 -2.12 22.01
N TYR A 78 0.51 -1.62 21.24
CA TYR A 78 -0.51 -0.67 21.66
C TYR A 78 -1.78 -1.40 22.11
N ARG A 79 -2.31 -1.00 23.28
CA ARG A 79 -3.60 -1.49 23.77
C ARG A 79 -4.69 -0.46 23.45
N THR A 80 -5.75 -0.87 22.78
CA THR A 80 -6.89 -0.02 22.44
C THR A 80 -8.22 -0.71 22.71
N ARG A 81 -9.34 0.00 22.51
CA ARG A 81 -10.70 -0.52 22.66
C ARG A 81 -11.56 -0.15 21.45
N ASP A 82 -12.43 -1.07 21.03
CA ASP A 82 -13.42 -0.78 19.99
C ASP A 82 -14.69 -0.11 20.54
N ARG A 83 -15.68 0.12 19.67
CA ARG A 83 -16.99 0.71 20.03
C ARG A 83 -17.77 -0.13 21.05
N GLU A 84 -17.58 -1.44 21.04
CA GLU A 84 -18.21 -2.41 21.96
C GLU A 84 -17.38 -2.56 23.26
N GLN A 85 -16.33 -1.74 23.45
CA GLN A 85 -15.38 -1.80 24.57
C GLN A 85 -14.54 -3.10 24.63
N ASN A 86 -14.49 -3.88 23.56
CA ASN A 86 -13.59 -5.02 23.49
C ASN A 86 -12.14 -4.52 23.46
N THR A 87 -11.27 -5.18 24.23
CA THR A 87 -9.84 -4.84 24.23
C THR A 87 -9.15 -5.44 23.02
N TRP A 88 -8.46 -4.59 22.27
CA TRP A 88 -7.61 -4.96 21.15
C TRP A 88 -6.16 -4.63 21.44
N TYR A 89 -5.26 -5.41 20.87
CA TYR A 89 -3.83 -5.17 20.89
C TYR A 89 -3.34 -5.05 19.46
N VAL A 90 -2.71 -3.92 19.15
CA VAL A 90 -2.08 -3.66 17.85
C VAL A 90 -0.57 -3.64 18.08
N SER A 91 0.14 -4.56 17.44
CA SER A 91 1.60 -4.59 17.45
C SER A 91 2.10 -3.98 16.14
N VAL A 92 3.03 -3.03 16.24
CA VAL A 92 3.68 -2.39 15.09
C VAL A 92 5.16 -2.75 15.14
N SER A 93 5.63 -3.46 14.13
CA SER A 93 7.04 -3.75 13.92
C SER A 93 7.68 -2.60 13.15
N GLU A 94 8.84 -2.15 13.63
CA GLU A 94 9.55 -0.99 13.08
C GLU A 94 10.95 -1.39 12.59
N MET A 95 11.39 -0.77 11.51
CA MET A 95 12.76 -0.88 10.99
C MET A 95 13.33 0.52 10.86
N GLU A 96 14.42 0.81 11.56
CA GLU A 96 15.07 2.15 11.57
C GLU A 96 14.13 3.30 11.96
N GLY A 97 13.03 3.00 12.67
CA GLY A 97 12.01 3.98 13.08
C GLY A 97 10.80 4.06 12.15
N ASP A 98 10.83 3.37 11.00
CA ASP A 98 9.71 3.32 10.06
C ASP A 98 8.83 2.07 10.30
N PRO A 99 7.50 2.21 10.26
CA PRO A 99 6.60 1.08 10.47
C PRO A 99 6.55 0.18 9.23
N VAL A 100 6.84 -1.12 9.40
CA VAL A 100 6.92 -2.08 8.28
C VAL A 100 5.87 -3.18 8.36
N GLU A 101 5.49 -3.63 9.56
CA GLU A 101 4.44 -4.63 9.72
C GLU A 101 3.51 -4.28 10.89
N ILE A 102 2.22 -4.55 10.71
CA ILE A 102 1.21 -4.38 11.74
C ILE A 102 0.46 -5.69 11.94
N PHE A 103 0.20 -6.02 13.19
CA PHE A 103 -0.62 -7.15 13.61
C PHE A 103 -1.66 -6.70 14.62
N ALA A 104 -2.87 -7.24 14.52
CA ALA A 104 -3.90 -7.01 15.53
C ALA A 104 -4.34 -8.34 16.15
N SER A 105 -4.52 -8.33 17.47
CA SER A 105 -4.97 -9.48 18.25
C SER A 105 -5.97 -9.05 19.33
N THR A 106 -6.74 -10.00 19.82
CA THR A 106 -7.69 -9.82 20.93
C THR A 106 -7.52 -10.96 21.93
N ALA A 107 -7.94 -10.73 23.18
CA ALA A 107 -7.87 -11.73 24.24
C ALA A 107 -8.89 -12.88 24.08
N PHE A 108 -9.86 -12.75 23.16
CA PHE A 108 -11.01 -13.65 23.02
C PHE A 108 -10.92 -14.58 21.80
N ASP A 109 -9.78 -15.23 21.58
CA ASP A 109 -9.52 -16.09 20.40
C ASP A 109 -10.41 -17.36 20.32
N ARG A 110 -11.26 -17.66 21.31
CA ARG A 110 -12.08 -18.88 21.34
C ARG A 110 -13.55 -18.70 20.95
N ASP A 111 -14.01 -17.48 20.68
CA ASP A 111 -15.39 -17.23 20.28
C ASP A 111 -15.55 -17.33 18.75
N GLN A 112 -16.47 -18.19 18.30
CA GLN A 112 -16.72 -18.45 16.89
C GLN A 112 -17.23 -17.22 16.14
N HIS A 113 -17.97 -16.32 16.78
CA HIS A 113 -18.38 -15.04 16.18
C HIS A 113 -17.19 -14.08 16.02
N LEU A 114 -16.21 -14.15 16.93
CA LEU A 114 -14.99 -13.35 16.84
C LEU A 114 -14.03 -13.87 15.77
N GLN A 115 -14.04 -15.17 15.44
CA GLN A 115 -13.17 -15.73 14.39
C GLN A 115 -13.37 -15.09 13.01
N SER A 116 -14.62 -14.82 12.59
CA SER A 116 -14.89 -14.13 11.32
C SER A 116 -14.40 -12.66 11.35
N ARG A 117 -14.62 -11.96 12.48
CA ARG A 117 -14.12 -10.60 12.68
C ARG A 117 -12.58 -10.56 12.68
N ILE A 118 -11.94 -11.57 13.27
CA ILE A 118 -10.48 -11.73 13.31
C ILE A 118 -9.91 -12.02 11.92
N SER A 119 -10.58 -12.84 11.08
CA SER A 119 -10.17 -13.08 9.69
C SER A 119 -10.11 -11.76 8.91
N ASN A 120 -11.17 -10.95 8.98
CA ASN A 120 -11.21 -9.64 8.32
C ASN A 120 -10.13 -8.69 8.84
N LEU A 121 -9.93 -8.64 10.16
CA LEU A 121 -8.92 -7.78 10.75
C LEU A 121 -7.48 -8.23 10.40
N THR A 122 -7.23 -9.54 10.39
CA THR A 122 -5.95 -10.12 9.96
C THR A 122 -5.67 -9.76 8.50
N THR A 123 -6.72 -9.76 7.67
CA THR A 123 -6.62 -9.39 6.27
C THR A 123 -6.25 -7.93 6.09
N ILE A 124 -6.96 -7.03 6.76
CA ILE A 124 -6.68 -5.60 6.72
C ILE A 124 -5.24 -5.32 7.17
N THR A 125 -4.85 -5.87 8.32
CA THR A 125 -3.49 -5.65 8.86
C THR A 125 -2.41 -6.18 7.93
N ARG A 126 -2.58 -7.36 7.32
CA ARG A 126 -1.62 -7.88 6.34
C ARG A 126 -1.53 -7.07 5.05
N LEU A 127 -2.65 -6.54 4.57
CA LEU A 127 -2.65 -5.67 3.40
C LEU A 127 -2.00 -4.31 3.71
N ILE A 128 -2.25 -3.75 4.91
CA ILE A 128 -1.55 -2.55 5.37
C ILE A 128 -0.05 -2.82 5.49
N SER A 129 0.39 -3.94 6.07
CA SER A 129 1.81 -4.31 6.11
C SER A 129 2.43 -4.43 4.70
N LEU A 130 1.65 -4.87 3.70
CA LEU A 130 2.12 -4.92 2.32
C LEU A 130 2.32 -3.50 1.74
N ILE A 131 1.41 -2.57 2.04
CA ILE A 131 1.52 -1.17 1.63
C ILE A 131 2.67 -0.47 2.36
N LEU A 132 2.83 -0.68 3.67
CA LEU A 132 3.91 -0.10 4.45
C LEU A 132 5.28 -0.53 3.93
N ARG A 133 5.46 -1.81 3.61
CA ARG A 133 6.70 -2.29 2.99
C ARG A 133 6.94 -1.72 1.60
N HIS A 134 5.88 -1.45 0.84
CA HIS A 134 6.02 -0.73 -0.43
C HIS A 134 6.50 0.72 -0.20
N VAL A 135 5.88 1.43 0.75
CA VAL A 135 6.18 2.84 1.05
C VAL A 135 7.57 3.01 1.65
N PHE A 136 7.96 2.17 2.62
CA PHE A 136 9.17 2.38 3.43
C PHE A 136 10.35 1.49 3.02
N LEU A 137 10.12 0.32 2.40
CA LEU A 137 11.19 -0.58 1.94
C LEU A 137 11.33 -0.64 0.42
N GLY A 138 10.48 0.09 -0.32
CA GLY A 138 10.46 0.06 -1.78
C GLY A 138 10.06 -1.30 -2.36
N GLU A 139 9.44 -2.19 -1.56
CA GLU A 139 8.98 -3.47 -2.07
C GLU A 139 7.95 -3.27 -3.19
N VAL A 140 8.12 -3.92 -4.34
CA VAL A 140 7.10 -3.87 -5.39
C VAL A 140 5.81 -4.52 -4.89
N LEU A 141 4.70 -3.79 -4.99
CA LEU A 141 3.35 -4.27 -4.72
C LEU A 141 2.83 -5.01 -5.95
N THR A 142 2.64 -6.33 -5.86
CA THR A 142 2.14 -7.15 -6.97
C THR A 142 0.87 -7.89 -6.59
N LEU A 143 0.07 -8.26 -7.60
CA LEU A 143 -1.13 -9.07 -7.42
C LEU A 143 -0.80 -10.39 -6.71
N ASP A 144 0.32 -11.04 -7.05
CA ASP A 144 0.74 -12.28 -6.38
C ASP A 144 1.05 -12.10 -4.89
N LYS A 145 1.70 -10.99 -4.50
CA LYS A 145 1.93 -10.70 -3.08
C LYS A 145 0.61 -10.45 -2.35
N THR A 146 -0.32 -9.72 -2.98
CA THR A 146 -1.67 -9.49 -2.44
C THR A 146 -2.43 -10.80 -2.25
N LEU A 147 -2.47 -11.67 -3.27
CA LEU A 147 -3.12 -12.98 -3.21
C LEU A 147 -2.52 -13.87 -2.11
N LYS A 148 -1.17 -13.89 -1.96
CA LYS A 148 -0.50 -14.59 -0.87
C LYS A 148 -0.95 -14.10 0.50
N GLN A 149 -1.10 -12.79 0.71
CA GLN A 149 -1.59 -12.25 1.98
C GLN A 149 -3.06 -12.57 2.23
N LEU A 150 -3.91 -12.54 1.19
CA LEU A 150 -5.31 -12.94 1.29
C LEU A 150 -5.46 -14.41 1.70
N HIS A 151 -4.73 -15.31 1.03
CA HIS A 151 -4.72 -16.74 1.39
C HIS A 151 -4.25 -16.99 2.83
N ARG A 152 -3.19 -16.30 3.27
CA ARG A 152 -2.71 -16.43 4.66
C ARG A 152 -3.72 -15.92 5.69
N SER A 153 -4.59 -15.01 5.30
CA SER A 153 -5.58 -14.38 6.20
C SER A 153 -6.88 -15.17 6.29
N SER A 154 -7.18 -16.01 5.30
CA SER A 154 -8.34 -16.91 5.35
C SER A 154 -8.18 -17.91 6.50
N ARG A 155 -9.26 -18.09 7.25
CA ARG A 155 -9.34 -19.06 8.37
C ARG A 155 -10.33 -20.19 8.09
N GLN A 156 -11.23 -20.00 7.13
CA GLN A 156 -12.24 -20.98 6.75
C GLN A 156 -12.69 -20.79 5.31
N LYS A 157 -13.20 -21.85 4.69
CA LYS A 157 -13.74 -21.80 3.34
C LYS A 157 -14.91 -20.81 3.26
N ASN A 158 -14.96 -20.04 2.17
CA ASN A 158 -15.94 -19.00 1.89
C ASN A 158 -15.93 -17.81 2.89
N ASP A 159 -14.86 -17.60 3.65
CA ASP A 159 -14.67 -16.30 4.29
C ASP A 159 -14.27 -15.23 3.27
N LEU A 160 -14.36 -13.96 3.66
CA LEU A 160 -14.09 -12.85 2.74
C LEU A 160 -12.70 -12.96 2.07
N PRO A 161 -11.61 -13.27 2.79
CA PRO A 161 -10.29 -13.43 2.17
C PRO A 161 -10.24 -14.58 1.15
N ASP A 162 -10.89 -15.72 1.44
CA ASP A 162 -11.00 -16.84 0.50
C ASP A 162 -11.76 -16.42 -0.77
N MET A 163 -12.92 -15.76 -0.62
CA MET A 163 -13.71 -15.27 -1.74
C MET A 163 -12.94 -14.25 -2.60
N LEU A 164 -12.27 -13.29 -1.97
CA LEU A 164 -11.45 -12.29 -2.66
C LEU A 164 -10.29 -12.95 -3.41
N SER A 165 -9.60 -13.89 -2.76
CA SER A 165 -8.48 -14.59 -3.39
C SER A 165 -8.93 -15.40 -4.63
N THR A 166 -10.13 -15.99 -4.57
CA THR A 166 -10.73 -16.72 -5.69
C THR A 166 -11.05 -15.79 -6.86
N VAL A 167 -11.73 -14.67 -6.59
CA VAL A 167 -12.11 -13.69 -7.63
C VAL A 167 -10.87 -13.08 -8.29
N LEU A 168 -9.91 -12.62 -7.48
CA LEU A 168 -8.71 -11.93 -7.95
C LEU A 168 -7.76 -12.88 -8.70
N SER A 169 -7.73 -14.16 -8.35
CA SER A 169 -6.92 -15.16 -9.07
C SER A 169 -7.31 -15.33 -10.54
N ASN A 170 -8.53 -14.95 -10.93
CA ASN A 170 -8.96 -15.00 -12.33
C ASN A 170 -8.23 -13.95 -13.18
N TYR A 171 -7.88 -12.81 -12.61
CA TYR A 171 -7.14 -11.76 -13.32
C TYR A 171 -5.69 -12.15 -13.58
N ARG A 172 -5.11 -13.00 -12.72
CA ARG A 172 -3.77 -13.58 -12.95
C ARG A 172 -3.73 -14.50 -14.18
N LYS A 173 -4.84 -15.20 -14.49
CA LYS A 173 -4.89 -16.13 -15.64
C LYS A 173 -4.94 -15.41 -16.99
N ASN A 174 -5.49 -14.20 -17.03
CA ASN A 174 -5.57 -13.42 -18.26
C ASN A 174 -4.20 -12.89 -18.71
N GLU A 175 -3.30 -12.58 -17.77
CA GLU A 175 -1.92 -12.15 -18.09
C GLU A 175 -1.08 -13.26 -18.76
N MET A 176 -1.39 -14.53 -18.50
CA MET A 176 -0.71 -15.68 -19.12
C MET A 176 -1.39 -16.18 -20.40
N GLY A 177 -2.62 -15.74 -20.69
CA GLY A 177 -3.42 -16.19 -21.83
C GLY A 177 -3.29 -15.34 -23.10
N GLU A 178 -2.69 -14.15 -23.02
CA GLU A 178 -2.47 -13.26 -24.17
C GLU A 178 -1.12 -13.48 -24.89
N ASN A 179 -0.31 -14.43 -24.41
CA ASN A 179 0.97 -14.84 -25.05
C ASN A 179 0.89 -16.21 -25.75
N GLY A 180 -0.32 -16.66 -26.15
CA GLY A 180 -0.56 -17.93 -26.83
C GLY A 180 -1.06 -17.78 -28.26
#